data_AF-A0AAU5NR29-F1
#
_entry.id   AF-A0AAU5NR29-F1
#
_cell.length_a   1.000
_cell.length_b   1.000
_cell.length_c   1.000
_cell.angle_alpha   90.00
_cell.angle_beta   90.00
_cell.angle_gamma   90.00
#
_symmetry.space_group_name_H-M   'P 1'
#
loop_
_entity.id
_entity.type
_entity.pdbx_description
1 polymer ?
#
loop_
_entity_poly.entity_id
_entity_poly.type
_entity_poly.pdbx_seq_one_letter_code
_entity_poly.pdbx_strand_id
1 'polypeptide(L)'
;MVKQERAARTRRSLIEAASEVFAEAGFAPASLGAISARAGVSNGALHFHFANKNMLAEAVEAQAAETVARITGAARERQGDSLQAVVDATHDLMDTLARDTVVRAGFQLAADSAARATPPPDPGPRVRWRHWVEDSLRRAGHRGALAPGLSWTDAARVVVAATVGLQVLGATDASWLRRHNVTRLWDVLLPRLASRRDLAALVTSGTRPPATPPRDRPRQPPAAR
;
A
#
# COMPACT_ATOMS: atom_id res chain seq x y z
N MET A 1 9.56 -5.40 -30.50
CA MET A 1 8.47 -5.35 -29.49
C MET A 1 8.26 -6.66 -28.73
N VAL A 2 8.05 -7.81 -29.39
CA VAL A 2 7.71 -9.10 -28.73
C VAL A 2 8.68 -9.54 -27.61
N LYS A 3 10.00 -9.35 -27.79
CA LYS A 3 11.01 -9.73 -26.78
C LYS A 3 10.93 -8.89 -25.49
N GLN A 4 10.65 -7.59 -25.61
CA GLN A 4 10.49 -6.69 -24.46
C GLN A 4 9.18 -6.98 -23.70
N GLU A 5 8.09 -7.23 -24.40
CA GLU A 5 6.81 -7.60 -23.77
C GLU A 5 6.91 -8.94 -23.02
N ARG A 6 7.63 -9.92 -23.57
CA ARG A 6 7.90 -11.18 -22.88
C ARG A 6 8.75 -10.97 -21.62
N ALA A 7 9.81 -10.18 -21.71
CA ALA A 7 10.67 -9.85 -20.58
C ALA A 7 9.90 -9.10 -19.46
N ALA A 8 9.05 -8.14 -19.82
CA ALA A 8 8.21 -7.42 -18.87
C ALA A 8 7.20 -8.33 -18.17
N ARG A 9 6.59 -9.26 -18.91
CA ARG A 9 5.66 -10.26 -18.37
C ARG A 9 6.35 -11.20 -17.38
N THR A 10 7.52 -11.73 -17.74
CA THR A 10 8.32 -12.58 -16.85
C THR A 10 8.71 -11.84 -15.58
N ARG A 11 9.16 -10.58 -15.69
CA ARG A 11 9.49 -9.75 -14.53
C ARG A 11 8.29 -9.57 -13.61
N ARG A 12 7.09 -9.29 -14.16
CA ARG A 12 5.87 -9.16 -13.36
C ARG A 12 5.48 -10.46 -12.66
N SER A 13 5.51 -11.59 -13.37
CA SER A 13 5.21 -12.91 -12.76
C SER A 13 6.20 -13.27 -11.64
N LEU A 14 7.47 -12.89 -11.78
CA LEU A 14 8.46 -13.02 -10.71
C LEU A 14 8.13 -12.16 -9.50
N ILE A 15 7.68 -10.91 -9.67
CA ILE A 15 7.29 -10.02 -8.57
C ILE A 15 6.02 -10.53 -7.87
N GLU A 16 5.03 -11.01 -8.63
CA GLU A 16 3.81 -11.63 -8.09
C GLU A 16 4.16 -12.86 -7.25
N ALA A 17 4.93 -13.81 -7.80
CA ALA A 17 5.38 -15.00 -7.08
C ALA A 17 6.25 -14.67 -5.85
N ALA A 18 7.10 -13.64 -5.95
CA ALA A 18 7.88 -13.13 -4.83
C ALA A 18 6.99 -12.65 -3.70
N SER A 19 5.97 -11.85 -4.03
CA SER A 19 5.06 -11.29 -3.04
C SER A 19 4.29 -12.38 -2.27
N GLU A 20 3.87 -13.44 -2.96
CA GLU A 20 3.21 -14.59 -2.34
C GLU A 20 4.16 -15.33 -1.39
N VAL A 21 5.39 -15.64 -1.84
CA VAL A 21 6.40 -16.30 -1.02
C VAL A 21 6.75 -15.46 0.22
N PHE A 22 6.95 -14.16 0.05
CA PHE A 22 7.28 -13.27 1.16
C PHE A 22 6.11 -13.09 2.13
N ALA A 23 4.87 -13.06 1.64
CA ALA A 23 3.69 -13.01 2.50
C ALA A 23 3.47 -14.31 3.29
N GLU A 24 3.79 -15.47 2.71
CA GLU A 24 3.65 -16.79 3.35
C GLU A 24 4.73 -17.05 4.41
N ALA A 25 5.99 -16.81 4.07
CA ALA A 25 7.14 -17.25 4.87
C ALA A 25 7.92 -16.10 5.52
N GLY A 26 7.69 -14.85 5.11
CA GLY A 26 8.56 -13.73 5.43
C GLY A 26 9.85 -13.69 4.59
N PHE A 27 10.63 -12.62 4.73
CA PHE A 27 11.80 -12.39 3.89
C PHE A 27 12.94 -13.39 4.13
N ALA A 28 13.28 -13.67 5.39
CA ALA A 28 14.45 -14.47 5.75
C ALA A 28 14.42 -15.92 5.21
N PRO A 29 13.35 -16.72 5.45
CA PRO A 29 13.31 -18.10 4.98
C PRO A 29 12.97 -18.27 3.49
N ALA A 30 12.51 -17.21 2.82
CA ALA A 30 12.24 -17.24 1.38
C ALA A 30 13.51 -17.54 0.56
N SER A 31 13.37 -18.36 -0.49
CA SER A 31 14.46 -18.72 -1.40
C SER A 31 14.12 -18.37 -2.86
N LEU A 32 15.16 -18.01 -3.64
CA LEU A 32 15.01 -17.75 -5.08
C LEU A 32 14.51 -18.99 -5.84
N GLY A 33 14.85 -20.20 -5.35
CA GLY A 33 14.33 -21.45 -5.89
C GLY A 33 12.82 -21.58 -5.74
N ALA A 34 12.28 -21.30 -4.54
CA ALA A 34 10.83 -21.34 -4.30
C ALA A 34 10.08 -20.31 -5.16
N ILE A 35 10.67 -19.12 -5.35
CA ILE A 35 10.11 -18.04 -6.15
C ILE A 35 10.09 -18.39 -7.64
N SER A 36 11.21 -18.87 -8.19
CA SER A 36 11.28 -19.27 -9.62
C SER A 36 10.33 -20.43 -9.93
N ALA A 37 10.24 -21.42 -9.04
CA ALA A 37 9.29 -22.52 -9.16
C ALA A 37 7.84 -22.02 -9.18
N ARG A 38 7.47 -21.10 -8.26
CA ARG A 38 6.12 -20.53 -8.20
C ARG A 38 5.79 -19.65 -9.40
N ALA A 39 6.75 -18.89 -9.91
CA ALA A 39 6.60 -18.10 -11.12
C ALA A 39 6.54 -18.95 -12.41
N GLY A 40 6.85 -20.25 -12.34
CA GLY A 40 6.91 -21.13 -13.49
C GLY A 40 8.06 -20.80 -14.45
N VAL A 41 9.17 -20.27 -13.94
CA VAL A 41 10.34 -19.86 -14.73
C VAL A 41 11.60 -20.57 -14.26
N SER A 42 12.60 -20.69 -15.14
CA SER A 42 13.88 -21.27 -14.76
C SER A 42 14.67 -20.35 -13.81
N ASN A 43 15.55 -20.93 -13.01
CA ASN A 43 16.42 -20.14 -12.13
C ASN A 43 17.33 -19.17 -12.92
N GLY A 44 17.82 -19.60 -14.09
CA GLY A 44 18.56 -18.73 -15.00
C GLY A 44 17.73 -17.53 -15.51
N ALA A 45 16.44 -17.73 -15.80
CA ALA A 45 15.55 -16.64 -16.18
C ALA A 45 15.27 -15.68 -15.02
N LEU A 46 15.17 -16.18 -13.78
CA LEU A 46 15.09 -15.33 -12.59
C LEU A 46 16.35 -14.47 -12.46
N HIS A 47 17.54 -15.08 -12.52
CA HIS A 47 18.82 -14.37 -12.38
C HIS A 47 19.06 -13.34 -13.48
N PHE A 48 18.50 -13.54 -14.68
CA PHE A 48 18.49 -12.52 -15.73
C PHE A 48 17.74 -11.24 -15.32
N HIS A 49 16.69 -11.34 -14.50
CA HIS A 49 15.89 -10.20 -14.06
C HIS A 49 16.29 -9.64 -12.69
N PHE A 50 16.78 -10.50 -11.79
CA PHE A 50 17.08 -10.16 -10.41
C PHE A 50 18.34 -10.91 -9.95
N ALA A 51 19.41 -10.17 -9.64
CA ALA A 51 20.68 -10.77 -9.26
C ALA A 51 20.58 -11.55 -7.93
N ASN A 52 19.74 -11.09 -7.01
CA ASN A 52 19.59 -11.66 -5.68
C ASN A 52 18.18 -11.42 -5.10
N LYS A 53 17.92 -12.02 -3.93
CA LYS A 53 16.65 -11.91 -3.21
C LYS A 53 16.32 -10.48 -2.76
N ASN A 54 17.33 -9.65 -2.46
CA ASN A 54 17.13 -8.25 -2.06
C ASN A 54 16.55 -7.42 -3.20
N MET A 55 17.07 -7.56 -4.43
CA MET A 55 16.55 -6.85 -5.60
C MET A 55 15.11 -7.22 -5.94
N LEU A 56 14.73 -8.47 -5.65
CA LEU A 56 13.36 -8.94 -5.83
C LEU A 56 12.42 -8.34 -4.79
N ALA A 57 12.84 -8.28 -3.52
CA ALA A 57 12.11 -7.59 -2.46
C ALA A 57 11.99 -6.08 -2.73
N GLU A 58 13.07 -5.43 -3.20
CA GLU A 58 13.04 -4.02 -3.65
C GLU A 58 12.00 -3.80 -4.74
N ALA A 59 11.88 -4.71 -5.69
CA ALA A 59 10.88 -4.58 -6.75
C ALA A 59 9.44 -4.74 -6.24
N VAL A 60 9.21 -5.61 -5.25
CA VAL A 60 7.90 -5.74 -4.57
C VAL A 60 7.59 -4.44 -3.78
N GLU A 61 8.55 -3.93 -3.02
CA GLU A 61 8.42 -2.67 -2.27
C GLU A 61 8.17 -1.47 -3.22
N ALA A 62 8.89 -1.41 -4.34
CA ALA A 62 8.74 -0.36 -5.35
C ALA A 62 7.34 -0.38 -5.98
N GLN A 63 6.82 -1.55 -6.37
CA GLN A 63 5.47 -1.68 -6.91
C GLN A 63 4.40 -1.26 -5.89
N ALA A 64 4.59 -1.58 -4.61
CA ALA A 64 3.72 -1.10 -3.54
C ALA A 64 3.81 0.43 -3.38
N ALA A 65 5.00 1.01 -3.45
CA ALA A 65 5.22 2.45 -3.35
C ALA A 65 4.61 3.22 -4.54
N GLU A 66 4.70 2.68 -5.75
CA GLU A 66 4.00 3.21 -6.94
C GLU A 66 2.48 3.19 -6.76
N THR A 67 1.95 2.11 -6.18
CA THR A 67 0.52 2.03 -5.86
C THR A 67 0.10 3.08 -4.84
N VAL A 68 0.88 3.30 -3.78
CA VAL A 68 0.66 4.39 -2.82
C VAL A 68 0.68 5.74 -3.54
N ALA A 69 1.64 5.98 -4.44
CA ALA A 69 1.75 7.21 -5.21
C ALA A 69 0.49 7.48 -6.06
N ARG A 70 -0.03 6.43 -6.71
CA ARG A 70 -1.25 6.51 -7.51
C ARG A 70 -2.48 6.81 -6.65
N ILE A 71 -2.60 6.18 -5.49
CA ILE A 71 -3.71 6.41 -4.56
C ILE A 71 -3.70 7.85 -4.04
N THR A 72 -2.54 8.31 -3.57
CA THR A 72 -2.40 9.66 -3.00
C THR A 72 -2.51 10.76 -4.05
N GLY A 73 -1.98 10.53 -5.26
CA GLY A 73 -2.17 11.40 -6.41
C GLY A 73 -3.64 11.56 -6.79
N ALA A 74 -4.35 10.45 -6.97
CA ALA A 74 -5.77 10.46 -7.32
C ALA A 74 -6.67 11.07 -6.23
N ALA A 75 -6.29 10.94 -4.95
CA ALA A 75 -7.01 11.61 -3.86
C ALA A 75 -6.79 13.13 -3.90
N ARG A 76 -5.55 13.56 -4.15
CA ARG A 76 -5.19 14.98 -4.25
C ARG A 76 -5.85 15.67 -5.45
N GLU A 77 -5.90 15.02 -6.60
CA GLU A 77 -6.55 15.55 -7.80
C GLU A 77 -8.04 15.83 -7.56
N ARG A 78 -8.72 14.98 -6.77
CA ARG A 78 -10.15 15.10 -6.50
C ARG A 78 -10.48 16.08 -5.40
N GLN A 79 -9.73 16.03 -4.30
CA GLN A 79 -10.07 16.71 -3.04
C GLN A 79 -9.09 17.83 -2.67
N GLY A 80 -8.11 18.11 -3.54
CA GLY A 80 -7.01 19.01 -3.24
C GLY A 80 -6.20 18.54 -2.03
N ASP A 81 -5.70 19.50 -1.26
CA ASP A 81 -4.98 19.24 0.00
C ASP A 81 -5.91 19.29 1.24
N SER A 82 -7.13 18.76 1.10
CA SER A 82 -8.11 18.74 2.20
C SER A 82 -7.94 17.52 3.11
N LEU A 83 -8.52 17.56 4.30
CA LEU A 83 -8.64 16.39 5.17
C LEU A 83 -9.42 15.25 4.48
N GLN A 84 -10.36 15.57 3.59
CA GLN A 84 -11.11 14.56 2.82
C GLN A 84 -10.20 13.75 1.91
N ALA A 85 -9.15 14.37 1.34
CA ALA A 85 -8.17 13.63 0.54
C ALA A 85 -7.51 12.50 1.35
N VAL A 86 -7.17 12.78 2.62
CA VAL A 86 -6.55 11.81 3.53
C VAL A 86 -7.53 10.70 3.92
N VAL A 87 -8.79 11.04 4.18
CA VAL A 87 -9.85 10.07 4.45
C VAL A 87 -10.03 9.13 3.26
N ASP A 88 -10.19 9.69 2.05
CA ASP A 88 -10.38 8.91 0.83
C ASP A 88 -9.18 8.02 0.51
N ALA A 89 -7.97 8.56 0.58
CA ALA A 89 -6.75 7.80 0.33
C ALA A 89 -6.55 6.67 1.33
N THR A 90 -7.00 6.85 2.58
CA THR A 90 -6.93 5.81 3.61
C THR A 90 -7.87 4.66 3.27
N HIS A 91 -9.10 4.95 2.84
CA HIS A 91 -10.02 3.92 2.36
C HIS A 91 -9.46 3.18 1.15
N ASP A 92 -9.00 3.92 0.13
CA ASP A 92 -8.42 3.34 -1.09
C ASP A 92 -7.19 2.46 -0.75
N LEU A 93 -6.37 2.86 0.21
CA LEU A 93 -5.20 2.09 0.65
C LEU A 93 -5.59 0.80 1.38
N MET A 94 -6.49 0.86 2.36
CA MET A 94 -6.92 -0.33 3.11
C MET A 94 -7.65 -1.33 2.19
N ASP A 95 -8.47 -0.83 1.28
CA ASP A 95 -9.18 -1.62 0.26
C ASP A 95 -8.21 -2.28 -0.72
N THR A 96 -7.10 -1.61 -1.07
CA THR A 96 -6.03 -2.17 -1.88
C THR A 96 -5.23 -3.22 -1.12
N LEU A 97 -4.82 -2.94 0.12
CA LEU A 97 -4.13 -3.91 1.00
C LEU A 97 -4.95 -5.19 1.23
N ALA A 98 -6.28 -5.07 1.27
CA ALA A 98 -7.17 -6.21 1.43
C ALA A 98 -7.20 -7.14 0.20
N ARG A 99 -6.94 -6.62 -1.01
CA ARG A 99 -7.12 -7.36 -2.27
C ARG A 99 -5.84 -7.66 -3.03
N ASP A 100 -4.78 -6.88 -2.83
CA ASP A 100 -3.53 -6.98 -3.58
C ASP A 100 -2.40 -7.51 -2.69
N THR A 101 -1.99 -8.77 -2.94
CA THR A 101 -0.90 -9.43 -2.22
C THR A 101 0.44 -8.74 -2.44
N VAL A 102 0.69 -8.14 -3.61
CA VAL A 102 1.95 -7.43 -3.88
C VAL A 102 2.05 -6.18 -3.01
N VAL A 103 0.96 -5.42 -2.91
CA VAL A 103 0.92 -4.25 -2.05
C VAL A 103 1.08 -4.67 -0.58
N ARG A 104 0.35 -5.70 -0.14
CA ARG A 104 0.47 -6.20 1.25
C ARG A 104 1.89 -6.67 1.59
N ALA A 105 2.50 -7.47 0.72
CA ALA A 105 3.87 -7.95 0.89
C ALA A 105 4.88 -6.79 0.87
N GLY A 106 4.71 -5.80 -0.02
CA GLY A 106 5.58 -4.62 -0.06
C GLY A 106 5.51 -3.80 1.23
N PHE A 107 4.33 -3.69 1.85
CA PHE A 107 4.22 -3.09 3.18
C PHE A 107 4.86 -3.98 4.27
N GLN A 108 4.70 -5.30 4.24
CA GLN A 108 5.37 -6.18 5.22
C GLN A 108 6.90 -6.09 5.11
N LEU A 109 7.45 -6.21 3.89
CA LEU A 109 8.88 -6.11 3.60
C LEU A 109 9.46 -4.76 4.03
N ALA A 110 8.72 -3.67 3.80
CA ALA A 110 9.16 -2.37 4.26
C ALA A 110 9.35 -2.34 5.79
N ALA A 111 8.59 -3.13 6.57
CA ALA A 111 8.71 -3.20 8.04
C ALA A 111 9.97 -3.94 8.44
N ASP A 112 10.28 -4.98 7.68
CA ASP A 112 11.46 -5.82 7.86
C ASP A 112 12.71 -5.22 7.21
N SER A 113 12.64 -4.05 6.55
CA SER A 113 13.79 -3.44 5.88
C SER A 113 14.96 -3.16 6.82
N ALA A 114 14.72 -2.99 8.12
CA ALA A 114 15.78 -2.86 9.12
C ALA A 114 16.63 -4.15 9.26
N ALA A 115 16.09 -5.31 8.90
CA ALA A 115 16.81 -6.58 8.86
C ALA A 115 17.64 -6.78 7.57
N ARG A 116 17.54 -5.86 6.60
CA ARG A 116 18.30 -5.94 5.34
C ARG A 116 19.65 -5.24 5.49
N ALA A 117 20.70 -5.86 4.97
CA ALA A 117 22.07 -5.32 5.00
C ALA A 117 22.22 -3.98 4.24
N THR A 118 21.33 -3.71 3.28
CA THR A 118 21.33 -2.47 2.50
C THR A 118 19.89 -1.95 2.39
N PRO A 119 19.64 -0.69 2.82
CA PRO A 119 18.33 -0.08 2.63
C PRO A 119 18.04 0.13 1.14
N PRO A 120 16.77 0.08 0.72
CA PRO A 120 16.40 0.33 -0.67
C PRO A 120 16.76 1.77 -1.09
N PRO A 121 17.06 2.00 -2.38
CA PRO A 121 17.44 3.33 -2.89
C PRO A 121 16.30 4.34 -2.85
N ASP A 122 15.06 3.87 -3.01
CA ASP A 122 13.84 4.68 -2.99
C ASP A 122 13.05 4.49 -1.69
N PRO A 123 12.31 5.53 -1.24
CA PRO A 123 11.46 5.40 -0.06
C PRO A 123 10.36 4.38 -0.31
N GLY A 124 10.35 3.33 0.53
CA GLY A 124 9.32 2.31 0.51
C GLY A 124 7.91 2.85 0.77
N PRO A 125 6.87 2.01 0.59
CA PRO A 125 5.47 2.42 0.57
C PRO A 125 5.02 3.14 1.84
N ARG A 126 5.45 2.69 3.02
CA ARG A 126 5.11 3.35 4.30
C ARG A 126 5.72 4.73 4.45
N VAL A 127 6.97 4.92 4.04
CA VAL A 127 7.64 6.22 4.10
C VAL A 127 6.94 7.20 3.16
N ARG A 128 6.61 6.74 1.94
CA ARG A 128 5.85 7.54 0.97
C ARG A 128 4.48 7.94 1.48
N TRP A 129 3.74 7.01 2.11
CA TRP A 129 2.45 7.31 2.76
C TRP A 129 2.60 8.37 3.86
N ARG A 130 3.56 8.18 4.78
CA ARG A 130 3.82 9.12 5.88
C ARG A 130 4.10 10.53 5.37
N HIS A 131 5.05 10.67 4.45
CA HIS A 131 5.42 11.99 3.91
C HIS A 131 4.22 12.68 3.25
N TRP A 132 3.39 11.93 2.52
CA TRP A 132 2.18 12.51 1.91
C TRP A 132 1.14 12.96 2.93
N VAL A 133 0.93 12.20 4.02
CA VAL A 133 0.02 12.60 5.10
C VAL A 133 0.53 13.84 5.83
N GLU A 134 1.82 13.89 6.17
CA GLU A 134 2.47 15.04 6.81
C GLU A 134 2.30 16.29 5.96
N ASP A 135 2.57 16.18 4.66
CA ASP A 135 2.41 17.27 3.70
C ASP A 135 0.97 17.75 3.56
N SER A 136 0.02 16.81 3.54
CA SER A 136 -1.41 17.13 3.43
C SER A 136 -1.91 17.85 4.68
N LEU A 137 -1.51 17.37 5.87
CA LEU A 137 -1.92 17.97 7.14
C LEU A 137 -1.22 19.32 7.39
N ARG A 138 0.04 19.47 6.97
CA ARG A 138 0.73 20.76 6.96
C ARG A 138 -0.02 21.79 6.13
N ARG A 139 -0.44 21.43 4.90
CA ARG A 139 -1.23 22.32 4.03
C ARG A 139 -2.63 22.61 4.58
N ALA A 140 -3.31 21.61 5.15
CA ALA A 140 -4.60 21.80 5.82
C ALA A 140 -4.47 22.76 7.03
N GLY A 141 -3.41 22.61 7.82
CA GLY A 141 -3.09 23.50 8.94
C GLY A 141 -2.89 24.95 8.51
N HIS A 142 -2.12 25.19 7.44
CA HIS A 142 -1.93 26.54 6.89
C HIS A 142 -3.23 27.19 6.38
N ARG A 143 -4.26 26.40 6.03
CA ARG A 143 -5.58 26.89 5.60
C ARG A 143 -6.58 27.02 6.77
N GLY A 144 -6.16 26.75 8.00
CA GLY A 144 -7.03 26.81 9.17
C GLY A 144 -8.04 25.65 9.26
N ALA A 145 -7.78 24.54 8.55
CA ALA A 145 -8.71 23.41 8.51
C ALA A 145 -8.57 22.42 9.67
N LEU A 146 -7.56 22.61 10.52
CA LEU A 146 -7.36 21.81 11.73
C LEU A 146 -8.06 22.42 12.95
N ALA A 147 -8.34 21.59 13.94
CA ALA A 147 -8.93 22.03 15.21
C ALA A 147 -8.05 23.11 15.89
N PRO A 148 -8.66 24.11 16.57
CA PRO A 148 -7.90 25.13 17.27
C PRO A 148 -6.92 24.53 18.29
N GLY A 149 -5.67 25.00 18.27
CA GLY A 149 -4.61 24.52 19.16
C GLY A 149 -3.95 23.20 18.76
N LEU A 150 -4.42 22.53 17.71
CA LEU A 150 -3.80 21.30 17.20
C LEU A 150 -2.70 21.62 16.17
N SER A 151 -1.47 21.20 16.46
CA SER A 151 -0.37 21.25 15.49
C SER A 151 -0.60 20.25 14.35
N TRP A 152 -0.26 20.63 13.11
CA TRP A 152 -0.28 19.71 11.97
C TRP A 152 0.64 18.51 12.18
N THR A 153 1.73 18.68 12.93
CA THR A 153 2.67 17.60 13.25
C THR A 153 2.01 16.52 14.11
N ASP A 154 1.26 16.93 15.13
CA ASP A 154 0.58 15.99 16.03
C ASP A 154 -0.61 15.32 15.36
N ALA A 155 -1.36 16.10 14.56
CA ALA A 155 -2.41 15.56 13.70
C ALA A 155 -1.84 14.49 12.74
N ALA A 156 -0.72 14.77 12.07
CA ALA A 156 -0.09 13.84 11.13
C ALA A 156 0.41 12.58 11.84
N ARG A 157 1.03 12.72 13.02
CA ARG A 157 1.49 11.58 13.84
C ARG A 157 0.35 10.63 14.19
N VAL A 158 -0.78 11.17 14.66
CA VAL A 158 -1.95 10.34 15.03
C VAL A 158 -2.52 9.63 13.80
N VAL A 159 -2.69 10.33 12.68
CA VAL A 159 -3.20 9.71 11.44
C VAL A 159 -2.25 8.64 10.92
N VAL A 160 -0.94 8.91 10.87
CA VAL A 160 0.06 7.92 10.43
C VAL A 160 0.10 6.72 11.36
N ALA A 161 0.10 6.93 12.68
CA ALA A 161 0.09 5.84 13.65
C ALA A 161 -1.16 4.96 13.52
N ALA A 162 -2.34 5.57 13.39
CA ALA A 162 -3.59 4.84 13.21
C ALA A 162 -3.63 4.04 11.89
N THR A 163 -3.20 4.65 10.78
CA THR A 163 -3.20 4.00 9.46
C THR A 163 -2.17 2.88 9.35
N VAL A 164 -0.98 3.06 9.95
CA VAL A 164 0.01 1.98 10.07
C VAL A 164 -0.50 0.87 10.99
N GLY A 165 -1.19 1.20 12.08
CA GLY A 165 -1.83 0.22 12.96
C GLY A 165 -2.84 -0.66 12.22
N LEU A 166 -3.74 -0.06 11.43
CA LEU A 166 -4.67 -0.81 10.57
C LEU A 166 -3.93 -1.71 9.58
N GLN A 167 -2.86 -1.22 8.96
CA GLN A 167 -2.07 -1.99 8.01
C GLN A 167 -1.35 -3.19 8.66
N VAL A 168 -0.76 -3.01 9.84
CA VAL A 168 -0.01 -4.05 10.55
C VAL A 168 -0.96 -5.12 11.08
N LEU A 169 -2.03 -4.70 11.76
CA LEU A 169 -3.04 -5.63 12.29
C LEU A 169 -3.82 -6.31 11.16
N GLY A 170 -4.03 -5.60 10.06
CA GLY A 170 -4.66 -6.11 8.83
C GLY A 170 -3.87 -7.20 8.11
N ALA A 171 -2.56 -7.30 8.37
CA ALA A 171 -1.73 -8.35 7.79
C ALA A 171 -2.06 -9.74 8.38
N THR A 172 -2.52 -9.80 9.62
CA THR A 172 -2.88 -11.04 10.32
C THR A 172 -4.39 -11.25 10.40
N ASP A 173 -5.16 -10.17 10.52
CA ASP A 173 -6.63 -10.20 10.52
C ASP A 173 -7.20 -9.16 9.54
N ALA A 174 -7.66 -9.64 8.39
CA ALA A 174 -8.26 -8.82 7.34
C ALA A 174 -9.50 -8.05 7.80
N SER A 175 -10.09 -8.37 8.97
CA SER A 175 -11.19 -7.60 9.55
C SER A 175 -10.79 -6.14 9.79
N TRP A 176 -9.53 -5.86 10.16
CA TRP A 176 -9.02 -4.49 10.38
C TRP A 176 -9.08 -3.62 9.13
N LEU A 177 -8.92 -4.23 7.95
CA LEU A 177 -8.94 -3.54 6.66
C LEU A 177 -10.36 -3.30 6.12
N ARG A 178 -11.40 -3.85 6.78
CA ARG A 178 -12.78 -3.68 6.33
C ARG A 178 -13.17 -2.22 6.36
N ARG A 179 -13.84 -1.76 5.30
CA ARG A 179 -14.31 -0.37 5.13
C ARG A 179 -14.96 0.21 6.39
N HIS A 180 -15.85 -0.54 7.03
CA HIS A 180 -16.54 -0.11 8.25
C HIS A 180 -15.59 0.23 9.41
N ASN A 181 -14.50 -0.52 9.58
CA ASN A 181 -13.51 -0.25 10.62
C ASN A 181 -12.67 0.98 10.29
N VAL A 182 -12.37 1.19 9.00
CA VAL A 182 -11.73 2.43 8.53
C VAL A 182 -12.63 3.65 8.74
N THR A 183 -13.94 3.52 8.48
CA THR A 183 -14.93 4.58 8.75
C THR A 183 -14.98 4.91 10.24
N ARG A 184 -15.08 3.90 11.11
CA ARG A 184 -15.08 4.08 12.57
C ARG A 184 -13.82 4.78 13.08
N LEU A 185 -12.66 4.49 12.49
CA LEU A 185 -11.44 5.22 12.81
C LEU A 185 -11.61 6.73 12.54
N TRP A 186 -12.15 7.09 11.38
CA TRP A 186 -12.38 8.48 11.01
C TRP A 186 -13.50 9.15 11.82
N ASP A 187 -14.55 8.41 12.20
CA ASP A 187 -15.60 8.91 13.10
C ASP A 187 -15.01 9.36 14.46
N VAL A 188 -13.97 8.68 14.94
CA VAL A 188 -13.28 9.03 16.19
C VAL A 188 -12.29 10.19 15.98
N LEU A 189 -11.53 10.16 14.88
CA LEU A 189 -10.45 11.12 14.65
C LEU A 189 -10.95 12.50 14.17
N LEU A 190 -11.84 12.55 13.18
CA LEU A 190 -12.22 13.83 12.53
C LEU A 190 -12.78 14.89 13.51
N PRO A 191 -13.63 14.55 14.50
CA PRO A 191 -14.11 15.54 15.47
C PRO A 191 -13.00 16.20 16.30
N ARG A 192 -11.82 15.58 16.39
CA ARG A 192 -10.64 16.10 17.09
C ARG A 192 -9.63 16.74 16.15
N LEU A 193 -9.62 16.33 14.88
CA LEU A 193 -8.66 16.82 13.89
C LEU A 193 -9.14 18.06 13.13
N ALA A 194 -10.42 18.12 12.77
CA ALA A 194 -10.95 19.15 11.87
C ALA A 194 -11.44 20.40 12.62
N SER A 195 -11.37 21.55 11.95
CA SER A 195 -12.06 22.76 12.39
C SER A 195 -13.58 22.52 12.44
N ARG A 196 -14.32 23.22 13.32
CA ARG A 196 -15.79 23.11 13.35
C ARG A 196 -16.44 23.48 12.02
N ARG A 197 -15.82 24.41 11.28
CA ARG A 197 -16.27 24.86 9.97
C ARG A 197 -16.18 23.75 8.93
N ASP A 198 -15.06 23.03 8.90
CA ASP A 198 -14.79 22.04 7.85
C ASP A 198 -15.38 20.67 8.17
N LEU A 199 -15.53 20.33 9.46
CA LEU A 199 -16.03 19.03 9.90
C LEU A 199 -17.37 18.65 9.24
N ALA A 200 -18.28 19.61 9.05
CA ALA A 200 -19.59 19.38 8.44
C ALA A 200 -19.54 18.93 6.97
N ALA A 201 -18.44 19.24 6.26
CA ALA A 201 -18.25 18.88 4.86
C ALA A 201 -17.50 17.55 4.67
N LEU A 202 -16.99 16.95 5.76
CA LEU A 202 -16.20 15.72 5.69
C LEU A 202 -17.09 14.47 5.73
N VAL A 203 -16.73 13.48 4.91
CA VAL A 203 -17.40 12.19 4.80
C VAL A 203 -16.47 11.11 5.33
N THR A 204 -16.73 10.64 6.57
CA THR A 204 -15.90 9.64 7.28
C THR A 204 -15.85 8.28 6.58
N SER A 205 -16.87 7.94 5.78
CA SER A 205 -16.91 6.69 5.01
C SER A 205 -16.14 6.76 3.68
N GLY A 206 -15.53 7.91 3.39
CA GLY A 206 -14.92 8.20 2.10
C GLY A 206 -15.95 8.55 1.02
N THR A 207 -15.54 9.37 0.06
CA THR A 207 -16.44 9.85 -1.02
C THR A 207 -16.67 8.82 -2.12
N ARG A 208 -15.92 7.71 -2.14
CA ARG A 208 -16.06 6.62 -3.11
C ARG A 208 -16.83 5.43 -2.53
N PRO A 209 -17.72 4.78 -3.31
CA PRO A 209 -18.16 3.43 -3.00
C PRO A 209 -16.96 2.45 -3.09
N PRO A 210 -17.01 1.32 -2.36
CA PRO A 210 -15.92 0.34 -2.38
C PRO A 210 -15.77 -0.18 -3.81
N ALA A 211 -14.53 -0.41 -4.25
CA ALA A 211 -14.33 -0.94 -5.59
C ALA A 211 -15.01 -2.33 -5.69
N THR A 212 -15.82 -2.51 -6.73
CA THR A 212 -16.47 -3.78 -7.03
C THR A 212 -15.40 -4.86 -7.14
N PRO A 213 -15.52 -6.01 -6.44
CA PRO A 213 -14.52 -7.07 -6.56
C PRO A 213 -14.39 -7.47 -8.04
N PRO A 214 -13.17 -7.70 -8.53
CA PRO A 214 -13.00 -8.20 -9.90
C PRO A 214 -13.79 -9.51 -10.03
N ARG A 215 -14.60 -9.62 -11.09
CA ARG A 215 -15.23 -10.90 -11.43
C ARG A 215 -14.12 -11.94 -11.54
N ASP A 216 -14.20 -13.02 -10.76
CA ASP A 216 -13.27 -14.13 -10.83
C ASP A 216 -13.06 -14.49 -12.31
N ARG A 217 -11.82 -14.37 -12.79
CA ARG A 217 -11.49 -14.91 -14.11
C ARG A 217 -11.69 -16.43 -14.00
N PRO A 218 -12.45 -17.06 -14.90
CA PRO A 218 -12.60 -18.51 -14.88
C PRO A 218 -11.20 -19.14 -14.94
N ARG A 219 -10.88 -19.99 -13.95
CA ARG A 219 -9.67 -20.81 -13.94
C ARG A 219 -9.61 -21.53 -15.28
N GLN A 220 -8.57 -21.25 -16.08
CA GLN A 220 -8.31 -22.04 -17.29
C GLN A 220 -8.10 -23.50 -16.87
N PRO A 221 -8.81 -24.47 -17.47
CA PRO A 221 -8.57 -25.87 -17.19
C PRO A 221 -7.13 -26.24 -17.57
N PRO A 222 -6.52 -27.20 -16.86
CA PRO A 222 -5.16 -27.64 -17.15
C PRO A 222 -5.08 -28.16 -18.59
N ALA A 223 -4.02 -27.76 -19.30
CA ALA A 223 -3.77 -28.25 -20.65
C ALA A 223 -3.66 -29.78 -20.62
N ALA A 224 -4.52 -30.46 -21.37
CA ALA A 224 -4.45 -31.90 -21.56
C ALA A 224 -3.10 -32.23 -22.21
N ARG A 225 -2.41 -33.23 -21.63
CA ARG A 225 -1.17 -33.81 -22.14
C ARG A 225 -1.43 -34.64 -23.39
#